data_AF-A0A955YR79-F1
#
_entry.id   AF-A0A955YR79-F1
#
_cell.length_a   1.000
_cell.length_b   1.000
_cell.length_c   1.000
_cell.angle_alpha   90.00
_cell.angle_beta   90.00
_cell.angle_gamma   90.00
#
_symmetry.space_group_name_H-M   'P 1'
#
loop_
_entity.id
_entity.type
_entity.pdbx_description
1 polymer ?
#
loop_
_entity_poly.entity_id
_entity_poly.type
_entity_poly.pdbx_seq_one_letter_code
_entity_poly.pdbx_strand_id
1 'polypeptide(L)'
;ADDVDGIDTLDEDVDGDGNLTNDDTDGDKIPNYLDTDDDGFGAIQADPIVSCAPPGAQYTLFTLDCDDSMGDVSPAAEERCNGRDDNCNGQADFVIGPQDTEDDDGDGVADSACGGTDCDDRSASTYPGAPERLNGRDDDCDGRVDESLTSVPWYADTDSDGFGDPNAVMNAASA
;
A
#
# COMPACT_ATOMS: atom_id res chain seq x y z
N ALA A 1 16.50 -19.33 31.52
CA ALA A 1 15.17 -19.53 32.14
C ALA A 1 14.33 -19.96 30.97
N ASP A 2 13.84 -21.19 31.02
CA ASP A 2 13.19 -21.90 29.91
C ASP A 2 12.18 -21.02 29.19
N ASP A 3 12.45 -20.73 27.91
CA ASP A 3 11.61 -19.92 27.04
C ASP A 3 10.49 -20.74 26.36
N VAL A 4 10.42 -22.04 26.70
CA VAL A 4 9.32 -22.95 26.40
C VAL A 4 9.24 -23.33 24.92
N ASP A 5 10.38 -23.39 24.24
CA ASP A 5 10.53 -23.92 22.86
C ASP A 5 10.60 -25.47 22.81
N GLY A 6 10.85 -26.12 23.95
CA GLY A 6 10.88 -27.58 24.09
C GLY A 6 12.27 -28.21 24.04
N ILE A 7 13.34 -27.41 24.00
CA ILE A 7 14.72 -27.85 24.23
C ILE A 7 15.07 -27.57 25.71
N ASP A 8 15.71 -28.53 26.40
CA ASP A 8 16.13 -28.31 27.78
C ASP A 8 17.20 -27.20 27.80
N THR A 9 17.03 -26.16 28.62
CA THR A 9 17.98 -25.01 28.80
C THR A 9 19.47 -25.34 29.02
N LEU A 10 19.82 -26.61 29.23
CA LEU A 10 21.21 -27.07 29.31
C LEU A 10 21.83 -27.41 27.93
N ASP A 11 20.97 -27.61 26.92
CA ASP A 11 21.30 -27.98 25.54
C ASP A 11 21.26 -26.75 24.59
N GLU A 12 20.98 -25.55 25.11
CA GLU A 12 20.93 -24.25 24.39
C GLU A 12 22.30 -23.55 24.21
N ASP A 13 23.37 -24.05 24.85
CA ASP A 13 24.76 -23.57 24.73
C ASP A 13 25.57 -24.55 23.86
N VAL A 14 25.19 -24.67 22.59
CA VAL A 14 25.69 -25.71 21.68
C VAL A 14 27.16 -25.50 21.36
N ASP A 15 27.62 -24.25 21.31
CA ASP A 15 29.03 -23.92 21.06
C ASP A 15 29.88 -23.82 22.34
N GLY A 16 29.24 -23.74 23.51
CA GLY A 16 29.86 -23.79 24.84
C GLY A 16 30.52 -22.48 25.27
N ASP A 17 30.15 -21.35 24.68
CA ASP A 17 30.66 -20.02 25.01
C ASP A 17 29.95 -19.37 26.22
N GLY A 18 28.82 -19.94 26.64
CA GLY A 18 28.03 -19.51 27.79
C GLY A 18 27.05 -18.36 27.52
N ASN A 19 26.82 -18.01 26.25
CA ASN A 19 25.87 -16.99 25.83
C ASN A 19 24.67 -17.58 25.06
N LEU A 20 23.65 -17.95 25.83
CA LEU A 20 22.43 -18.64 25.36
C LEU A 20 21.57 -17.85 24.35
N THR A 21 21.88 -16.57 24.08
CA THR A 21 21.05 -15.71 23.21
C THR A 21 21.67 -15.47 21.84
N ASN A 22 22.63 -16.28 21.39
CA ASN A 22 23.19 -16.13 20.04
C ASN A 22 23.54 -17.44 19.36
N ASP A 23 23.11 -18.57 19.92
CA ASP A 23 23.26 -19.86 19.28
C ASP A 23 22.17 -20.06 18.22
N ASP A 24 22.61 -20.63 17.09
CA ASP A 24 21.91 -20.82 15.80
C ASP A 24 22.21 -22.27 15.40
N THR A 25 21.38 -23.19 15.88
CA THR A 25 21.68 -24.64 15.86
C THR A 25 21.40 -25.27 14.49
N ASP A 26 20.50 -24.68 13.72
CA ASP A 26 20.11 -25.15 12.39
C ASP A 26 20.85 -24.42 11.23
N GLY A 27 21.51 -23.30 11.53
CA GLY A 27 22.43 -22.58 10.65
C GLY A 27 21.75 -21.55 9.73
N ASP A 28 20.58 -21.05 10.11
CA ASP A 28 19.75 -20.12 9.33
C ASP A 28 20.13 -18.63 9.53
N LYS A 29 20.99 -18.34 10.53
CA LYS A 29 21.49 -17.03 10.98
C LYS A 29 20.54 -16.22 11.88
N ILE A 30 19.48 -16.83 12.39
CA ILE A 30 18.57 -16.29 13.39
C ILE A 30 18.82 -17.04 14.70
N PRO A 31 19.07 -16.33 15.83
CA PRO A 31 19.25 -17.03 17.10
C PRO A 31 18.00 -17.80 17.55
N ASN A 32 18.14 -19.01 18.07
CA ASN A 32 17.03 -19.92 18.41
C ASN A 32 15.97 -19.30 19.35
N TYR A 33 16.35 -18.44 20.30
CA TYR A 33 15.38 -17.72 21.16
C TYR A 33 14.44 -16.75 20.40
N LEU A 34 14.75 -16.44 19.14
CA LEU A 34 13.95 -15.65 18.20
C LEU A 34 13.28 -16.51 17.12
N ASP A 35 13.60 -17.80 17.03
CA ASP A 35 13.07 -18.80 16.09
C ASP A 35 12.61 -20.06 16.85
N THR A 36 11.46 -19.93 17.51
CA THR A 36 10.98 -20.84 18.58
C THR A 36 10.74 -22.29 18.14
N ASP A 37 10.80 -22.62 16.85
CA ASP A 37 10.65 -23.99 16.35
C ASP A 37 11.78 -24.50 15.43
N ASP A 38 12.89 -23.76 15.34
CA ASP A 38 14.16 -24.20 14.71
C ASP A 38 13.93 -24.72 13.26
N ASP A 39 13.11 -23.97 12.50
CA ASP A 39 12.63 -24.34 11.16
C ASP A 39 13.01 -23.37 10.03
N GLY A 40 13.63 -22.23 10.40
CA GLY A 40 14.28 -21.30 9.49
C GLY A 40 13.45 -20.07 9.04
N PHE A 41 12.34 -19.72 9.71
CA PHE A 41 11.48 -18.57 9.33
C PHE A 41 10.79 -17.81 10.49
N GLY A 42 11.13 -16.52 10.67
CA GLY A 42 10.42 -15.59 11.58
C GLY A 42 9.14 -14.90 11.02
N ALA A 43 8.21 -14.51 11.90
CA ALA A 43 6.82 -14.09 11.57
C ALA A 43 6.61 -12.62 11.10
N ILE A 44 5.55 -12.37 10.29
CA ILE A 44 5.16 -11.06 9.72
C ILE A 44 3.72 -10.59 10.12
N GLN A 45 3.57 -10.01 11.31
CA GLN A 45 2.50 -9.07 11.73
C GLN A 45 1.02 -9.50 11.84
N ALA A 46 0.76 -10.66 12.43
CA ALA A 46 -0.31 -10.81 13.42
C ALA A 46 0.26 -11.70 14.52
N ASP A 47 0.06 -11.39 15.81
CA ASP A 47 0.52 -12.28 16.88
C ASP A 47 -0.29 -13.58 16.77
N PRO A 48 0.29 -14.68 16.26
CA PRO A 48 -0.48 -15.89 16.07
C PRO A 48 -0.82 -16.45 17.44
N ILE A 49 -2.08 -16.89 17.62
CA ILE A 49 -2.41 -17.68 18.80
C ILE A 49 -1.85 -19.07 18.60
N VAL A 50 -0.72 -19.33 19.25
CA VAL A 50 -0.10 -20.66 19.28
C VAL A 50 -1.00 -21.57 20.13
N SER A 51 -1.65 -22.53 19.47
CA SER A 51 -2.49 -23.52 20.14
C SER A 51 -2.26 -24.89 19.54
N CYS A 52 -2.04 -25.89 20.39
CA CYS A 52 -1.84 -27.29 19.95
C CYS A 52 -3.12 -27.96 19.40
N ALA A 53 -4.26 -27.26 19.37
CA ALA A 53 -5.53 -27.67 18.76
C ALA A 53 -6.19 -26.44 18.10
N PRO A 54 -7.07 -26.60 17.08
CA PRO A 54 -7.76 -25.47 16.46
C PRO A 54 -8.44 -24.60 17.53
N PRO A 55 -8.06 -23.32 17.68
CA PRO A 55 -8.52 -22.49 18.80
C PRO A 55 -10.01 -22.12 18.70
N GLY A 56 -10.70 -22.55 17.64
CA GLY A 56 -12.12 -22.38 17.39
C GLY A 56 -12.40 -22.21 15.90
N ALA A 57 -13.68 -22.14 15.51
CA ALA A 57 -14.09 -21.92 14.12
C ALA A 57 -13.78 -20.49 13.59
N GLN A 58 -13.30 -19.61 14.46
CA GLN A 58 -12.99 -18.21 14.19
C GLN A 58 -11.51 -17.95 13.86
N TYR A 59 -10.70 -19.01 13.71
CA TYR A 59 -9.27 -18.91 13.40
C TYR A 59 -8.95 -19.71 12.14
N THR A 60 -8.06 -19.17 11.32
CA THR A 60 -7.63 -19.76 10.03
C THR A 60 -6.10 -19.82 9.97
N LEU A 61 -5.58 -20.73 9.13
CA LEU A 61 -4.15 -20.86 8.82
C LEU A 61 -3.73 -20.02 7.61
N PHE A 62 -4.68 -19.36 6.94
CA PHE A 62 -4.44 -18.51 5.79
C PHE A 62 -4.32 -17.06 6.25
N THR A 63 -3.19 -16.41 5.97
CA THR A 63 -2.75 -15.18 6.65
C THR A 63 -2.70 -13.94 5.76
N LEU A 64 -3.57 -13.84 4.74
CA LEU A 64 -3.52 -12.74 3.75
C LEU A 64 -4.91 -12.14 3.47
N ASP A 65 -5.81 -12.15 4.46
CA ASP A 65 -7.07 -11.41 4.37
C ASP A 65 -6.79 -9.91 4.59
N CYS A 66 -7.06 -9.09 3.58
CA CYS A 66 -6.86 -7.65 3.61
C CYS A 66 -8.02 -6.91 4.29
N ASP A 67 -9.16 -7.57 4.54
CA ASP A 67 -10.27 -7.04 5.36
C ASP A 67 -11.02 -8.15 6.13
N ASP A 68 -10.53 -8.49 7.32
CA ASP A 68 -11.12 -9.46 8.26
C ASP A 68 -12.59 -9.17 8.67
N SER A 69 -13.14 -7.99 8.34
CA SER A 69 -14.53 -7.65 8.63
C SER A 69 -15.51 -8.10 7.54
N MET A 70 -14.99 -8.52 6.37
CA MET A 70 -15.77 -8.81 5.17
C MET A 70 -15.51 -10.23 4.67
N GLY A 71 -16.52 -11.09 4.72
CA GLY A 71 -16.37 -12.49 4.29
C GLY A 71 -16.27 -12.70 2.78
N ASP A 72 -16.46 -11.66 1.97
CA ASP A 72 -16.27 -11.66 0.51
C ASP A 72 -14.95 -11.04 0.05
N VAL A 73 -14.08 -10.60 0.98
CA VAL A 73 -12.72 -10.15 0.72
C VAL A 73 -11.74 -11.20 1.23
N SER A 74 -10.87 -11.71 0.35
CA SER A 74 -9.84 -12.71 0.67
C SER A 74 -9.00 -13.05 -0.57
N PRO A 75 -7.81 -13.65 -0.43
CA PRO A 75 -6.97 -14.11 -1.55
C PRO A 75 -7.62 -15.03 -2.59
N ALA A 76 -8.78 -15.61 -2.28
CA ALA A 76 -9.51 -16.50 -3.17
C ALA A 76 -10.80 -15.88 -3.72
N ALA A 77 -11.10 -14.63 -3.38
CA ALA A 77 -12.23 -13.91 -3.92
C ALA A 77 -12.02 -13.58 -5.40
N GLU A 78 -13.13 -13.39 -6.10
CA GLU A 78 -13.13 -12.79 -7.44
C GLU A 78 -13.33 -11.28 -7.27
N GLU A 79 -12.61 -10.47 -8.05
CA GLU A 79 -12.81 -9.03 -8.06
C GLU A 79 -14.25 -8.67 -8.42
N ARG A 80 -14.72 -7.57 -7.82
CA ARG A 80 -16.01 -6.97 -8.13
C ARG A 80 -15.82 -5.48 -8.25
N CYS A 81 -16.44 -4.93 -9.30
CA CYS A 81 -16.65 -3.51 -9.55
C CYS A 81 -17.36 -2.82 -8.35
N ASN A 82 -16.61 -2.49 -7.30
CA ASN A 82 -17.04 -1.99 -5.98
C ASN A 82 -16.04 -1.02 -5.29
N GLY A 83 -14.88 -0.77 -5.92
CA GLY A 83 -13.77 0.09 -5.51
C GLY A 83 -12.87 -0.49 -4.44
N ARG A 84 -12.72 -1.82 -4.37
CA ARG A 84 -11.92 -2.52 -3.36
C ARG A 84 -11.10 -3.62 -4.02
N ASP A 85 -9.94 -3.89 -3.43
CA ASP A 85 -9.15 -5.08 -3.70
C ASP A 85 -9.81 -6.27 -2.98
N ASP A 86 -10.76 -6.92 -3.64
CA ASP A 86 -11.51 -8.04 -3.04
C ASP A 86 -10.63 -9.28 -2.91
N ASN A 87 -9.67 -9.48 -3.83
CA ASN A 87 -8.80 -10.65 -3.88
C ASN A 87 -7.45 -10.47 -3.17
N CYS A 88 -7.21 -9.33 -2.52
CA CYS A 88 -6.01 -9.01 -1.75
C CYS A 88 -4.69 -9.19 -2.53
N ASN A 89 -4.68 -8.94 -3.85
CA ASN A 89 -3.45 -8.95 -4.66
C ASN A 89 -2.71 -7.61 -4.66
N GLY A 90 -3.28 -6.60 -3.98
CA GLY A 90 -2.78 -5.24 -3.90
C GLY A 90 -3.39 -4.29 -4.92
N GLN A 91 -4.42 -4.70 -5.68
CA GLN A 91 -5.02 -3.92 -6.76
C GLN A 91 -6.54 -4.17 -6.83
N ALA A 92 -7.33 -3.11 -7.04
CA ALA A 92 -8.74 -3.25 -7.42
C ALA A 92 -8.83 -3.44 -8.95
N ASP A 93 -8.58 -4.66 -9.44
CA ASP A 93 -8.32 -4.94 -10.86
C ASP A 93 -9.49 -5.62 -11.61
N PHE A 94 -10.74 -5.37 -11.20
CA PHE A 94 -11.90 -5.90 -11.89
C PHE A 94 -11.91 -5.50 -13.38
N VAL A 95 -11.96 -6.48 -14.29
CA VAL A 95 -11.95 -6.22 -15.73
C VAL A 95 -13.33 -5.73 -16.20
N ILE A 96 -13.45 -4.42 -16.44
CA ILE A 96 -14.64 -3.76 -17.02
C ILE A 96 -14.70 -4.04 -18.53
N GLY A 97 -13.56 -4.00 -19.20
CA GLY A 97 -13.45 -4.13 -20.65
C GLY A 97 -12.05 -4.51 -21.15
N PRO A 98 -11.83 -4.55 -22.48
CA PRO A 98 -10.52 -4.85 -23.04
C PRO A 98 -9.50 -3.76 -22.68
N GLN A 99 -8.56 -4.08 -21.78
CA GLN A 99 -7.56 -3.12 -21.25
C GLN A 99 -8.20 -1.96 -20.49
N ASP A 100 -9.22 -2.29 -19.70
CA ASP A 100 -10.03 -1.37 -18.92
C ASP A 100 -10.40 -2.12 -17.63
N THR A 101 -9.71 -1.79 -16.55
CA THR A 101 -9.90 -2.37 -15.21
C THR A 101 -10.55 -1.34 -14.29
N GLU A 102 -10.77 -1.73 -13.04
CA GLU A 102 -11.44 -0.88 -12.07
C GLU A 102 -10.56 0.22 -11.49
N ASP A 103 -9.24 0.06 -11.48
CA ASP A 103 -8.25 1.05 -11.07
C ASP A 103 -7.02 0.89 -11.97
N ASP A 104 -7.12 1.41 -13.19
CA ASP A 104 -6.15 1.20 -14.27
C ASP A 104 -4.77 1.83 -13.98
N ASP A 105 -4.72 2.85 -13.12
CA ASP A 105 -3.50 3.57 -12.76
C ASP A 105 -2.99 3.34 -11.32
N GLY A 106 -3.79 2.72 -10.46
CA GLY A 106 -3.41 2.23 -9.14
C GLY A 106 -3.36 3.30 -8.06
N ASP A 107 -4.15 4.39 -8.17
CA ASP A 107 -4.23 5.41 -7.12
C ASP A 107 -5.26 5.11 -6.01
N GLY A 108 -6.02 4.03 -6.16
CA GLY A 108 -7.01 3.57 -5.21
C GLY A 108 -8.38 4.25 -5.36
N VAL A 109 -8.62 4.99 -6.45
CA VAL A 109 -9.93 5.51 -6.83
C VAL A 109 -10.43 4.73 -8.04
N ALA A 110 -11.62 4.14 -7.89
CA ALA A 110 -12.19 3.33 -8.95
C ALA A 110 -12.70 4.14 -10.15
N ASP A 111 -12.74 3.47 -11.31
CA ASP A 111 -13.39 3.96 -12.53
C ASP A 111 -14.87 4.31 -12.27
N SER A 112 -15.33 5.30 -13.02
CA SER A 112 -16.70 5.79 -12.96
C SER A 112 -17.77 4.71 -13.25
N ALA A 113 -17.46 3.69 -14.06
CA ALA A 113 -18.34 2.57 -14.34
C ALA A 113 -18.50 1.63 -13.15
N CYS A 114 -17.53 1.61 -12.23
CA CYS A 114 -17.61 0.94 -10.92
C CYS A 114 -18.16 1.84 -9.80
N GLY A 115 -18.66 3.02 -10.17
CA GLY A 115 -19.26 3.95 -9.22
C GLY A 115 -18.24 4.78 -8.46
N GLY A 116 -16.97 4.74 -8.86
CA GLY A 116 -15.96 5.68 -8.40
C GLY A 116 -16.13 7.05 -9.04
N THR A 117 -15.19 7.94 -8.73
CA THR A 117 -15.25 9.36 -9.07
C THR A 117 -14.00 9.86 -9.77
N ASP A 118 -13.15 8.95 -10.24
CA ASP A 118 -12.01 9.30 -11.06
C ASP A 118 -12.47 9.86 -12.42
N CYS A 119 -11.88 10.99 -12.81
CA CYS A 119 -12.12 11.68 -14.07
C CYS A 119 -11.06 11.38 -15.14
N ASP A 120 -9.92 10.77 -14.80
CA ASP A 120 -8.90 10.26 -15.72
C ASP A 120 -8.21 9.00 -15.16
N ASP A 121 -8.91 7.87 -15.31
CA ASP A 121 -8.57 6.48 -14.93
C ASP A 121 -7.28 5.91 -15.58
N ARG A 122 -6.40 6.78 -16.09
CA ARG A 122 -5.11 6.42 -16.69
C ARG A 122 -3.97 7.25 -16.11
N SER A 123 -4.25 8.04 -15.07
CA SER A 123 -3.35 9.00 -14.47
C SER A 123 -3.54 9.01 -12.96
N ALA A 124 -2.68 8.27 -12.24
CA ALA A 124 -2.63 8.23 -10.77
C ALA A 124 -2.30 9.56 -10.07
N SER A 125 -2.25 10.65 -10.84
CA SER A 125 -2.11 12.03 -10.37
C SER A 125 -3.36 12.87 -10.60
N THR A 126 -4.42 12.25 -11.10
CA THR A 126 -5.71 12.85 -11.42
C THR A 126 -6.77 12.05 -10.68
N TYR A 127 -7.24 12.57 -9.55
CA TYR A 127 -8.21 11.88 -8.71
C TYR A 127 -8.91 12.86 -7.77
N PRO A 128 -10.09 12.51 -7.23
CA PRO A 128 -10.80 13.29 -6.23
C PRO A 128 -9.90 13.83 -5.11
N GLY A 129 -9.66 15.15 -5.11
CA GLY A 129 -8.84 15.83 -4.11
C GLY A 129 -7.32 15.74 -4.34
N ALA A 130 -6.86 15.34 -5.52
CA ALA A 130 -5.47 15.45 -5.92
C ALA A 130 -5.00 16.92 -5.91
N PRO A 131 -3.68 17.18 -5.78
CA PRO A 131 -3.17 18.53 -5.92
C PRO A 131 -3.26 19.02 -7.37
N GLU A 132 -3.98 20.13 -7.59
CA GLU A 132 -4.00 20.85 -8.86
C GLU A 132 -2.60 21.24 -9.35
N ARG A 133 -2.36 21.13 -10.66
CA ARG A 133 -1.14 21.62 -11.35
C ARG A 133 -1.57 22.49 -12.51
N LEU A 134 -0.81 23.56 -12.80
CA LEU A 134 -1.12 24.51 -13.88
C LEU A 134 -0.86 23.89 -15.27
N ASN A 135 -1.65 22.89 -15.62
CA ASN A 135 -1.53 22.07 -16.81
C ASN A 135 -2.80 22.17 -17.69
N GLY A 136 -3.82 22.93 -17.25
CA GLY A 136 -5.07 23.11 -17.94
C GLY A 136 -5.99 21.88 -17.88
N ARG A 137 -5.82 21.04 -16.87
CA ARG A 137 -6.65 19.87 -16.55
C ARG A 137 -7.24 20.05 -15.16
N ASP A 138 -8.36 19.38 -14.95
CA ASP A 138 -8.98 19.17 -13.64
C ASP A 138 -8.26 17.95 -13.05
N ASP A 139 -7.22 18.19 -12.25
CA ASP A 139 -6.45 17.10 -11.64
C ASP A 139 -7.17 16.57 -10.39
N ASP A 140 -7.98 17.39 -9.72
CA ASP A 140 -8.67 17.03 -8.47
C ASP A 140 -10.12 16.51 -8.65
N CYS A 141 -10.59 16.43 -9.89
CA CYS A 141 -11.91 15.98 -10.33
C CYS A 141 -13.09 16.75 -9.68
N ASP A 142 -12.92 18.03 -9.29
CA ASP A 142 -13.98 18.85 -8.70
C ASP A 142 -14.87 19.56 -9.74
N GLY A 143 -14.52 19.46 -11.02
CA GLY A 143 -15.19 20.10 -12.15
C GLY A 143 -14.67 21.50 -12.48
N ARG A 144 -13.57 21.94 -11.86
CA ARG A 144 -12.85 23.18 -12.17
C ARG A 144 -11.43 22.83 -12.60
N VAL A 145 -10.79 23.78 -13.28
CA VAL A 145 -9.45 23.60 -13.82
C VAL A 145 -8.55 24.61 -13.13
N ASP A 146 -7.45 24.14 -12.54
CA ASP A 146 -6.41 24.95 -11.93
C ASP A 146 -6.91 25.93 -10.82
N GLU A 147 -8.00 25.63 -10.10
CA GLU A 147 -8.71 26.54 -9.18
C GLU A 147 -8.02 26.75 -7.82
N SER A 148 -7.21 25.78 -7.40
CA SER A 148 -6.43 25.82 -6.15
C SER A 148 -5.02 26.38 -6.33
N LEU A 149 -4.68 26.81 -7.55
CA LEU A 149 -3.41 27.42 -7.88
C LEU A 149 -3.52 28.94 -7.88
N THR A 150 -3.22 29.53 -6.73
CA THR A 150 -3.05 30.98 -6.61
C THR A 150 -1.99 31.48 -7.59
N SER A 151 -2.44 32.00 -8.73
CA SER A 151 -1.80 33.00 -9.58
C SER A 151 -0.27 32.95 -9.58
N VAL A 152 0.32 32.16 -10.47
CA VAL A 152 1.75 32.26 -10.74
C VAL A 152 2.06 33.66 -11.31
N PRO A 153 3.12 34.34 -10.83
CA PRO A 153 3.52 35.63 -11.37
C PRO A 153 4.04 35.44 -12.80
N TRP A 154 3.39 36.07 -13.76
CA TRP A 154 3.89 36.19 -15.13
C TRP A 154 4.76 37.43 -15.23
N TYR A 155 5.89 37.34 -15.91
CA TYR A 155 6.77 38.48 -16.14
C TYR A 155 6.67 38.92 -17.60
N ALA A 156 6.55 40.22 -17.86
CA ALA A 156 6.50 40.74 -19.22
C ALA A 156 7.82 40.45 -19.96
N ASP A 157 7.75 39.63 -21.01
CA ASP A 157 8.85 39.35 -21.94
C ASP A 157 8.62 40.16 -23.23
N THR A 158 9.30 41.30 -23.35
CA THR A 158 9.07 42.27 -24.44
C THR A 158 9.92 41.96 -25.68
N ASP A 159 11.01 41.23 -25.51
CA ASP A 159 11.96 40.85 -26.57
C ASP A 159 11.89 39.37 -26.97
N SER A 160 10.99 38.60 -26.33
CA SER A 160 10.63 37.23 -26.68
C SER A 160 11.80 36.24 -26.58
N ASP A 161 12.69 36.46 -25.61
CA ASP A 161 13.86 35.61 -25.35
C ASP A 161 13.62 34.54 -24.26
N GLY A 162 12.43 34.55 -23.65
CA GLY A 162 12.03 33.63 -22.60
C GLY A 162 12.32 34.10 -21.17
N PHE A 163 12.84 35.33 -20.98
CA PHE A 163 13.13 35.90 -19.67
C PHE A 163 12.39 37.24 -19.47
N GLY A 164 11.38 37.25 -18.59
CA GLY A 164 10.61 38.47 -18.32
C GLY A 164 11.22 39.40 -17.26
N ASP A 165 10.79 40.66 -17.24
CA ASP A 165 11.23 41.68 -16.28
C ASP A 165 10.69 41.40 -14.86
N PRO A 166 11.55 41.20 -13.83
CA PRO A 166 11.13 40.94 -12.45
C PRO A 166 10.32 42.08 -11.80
N ASN A 167 10.32 43.29 -12.38
CA ASN A 167 9.53 44.42 -11.92
C ASN A 167 8.19 44.57 -12.66
N ALA A 168 7.93 43.75 -13.67
CA ALA A 168 6.73 43.79 -14.50
C ALA A 168 5.90 42.51 -14.32
N VAL A 169 5.45 42.27 -13.08
CA VAL A 169 4.65 41.11 -12.71
C VAL A 169 3.18 41.31 -13.07
N MET A 170 2.59 40.34 -13.76
CA MET A 170 1.16 40.20 -13.99
C MET A 170 0.64 38.95 -13.26
N ASN A 171 -0.42 39.11 -12.48
CA ASN A 171 -1.12 37.96 -11.91
C ASN A 171 -2.13 37.48 -12.96
N ALA A 172 -1.87 36.33 -13.58
CA ALA A 172 -2.91 35.63 -14.33
C ALA A 172 -3.71 34.79 -13.33
N ALA A 173 -5.03 34.97 -13.33
CA ALA A 173 -5.93 33.95 -12.81
C ALA A 173 -6.16 32.95 -13.95
N SER A 174 -6.11 31.65 -13.63
CA SER A 174 -6.66 30.62 -14.50
C SER A 174 -8.15 30.90 -14.71
N ALA A 175 -8.63 30.68 -15.94
CA ALA A 175 -9.96 31.08 -16.41
C ALA A 175 -10.95 29.92 -16.32
#